data_AF-A0A7X8LDW8-F1
#
_entry.id   AF-A0A7X8LDW8-F1
#
_cell.length_a   1.000
_cell.length_b   1.000
_cell.length_c   1.000
_cell.angle_alpha   90.00
_cell.angle_beta   90.00
_cell.angle_gamma   90.00
#
_symmetry.space_group_name_H-M   'P 1'
#
loop_
_entity.id
_entity.type
_entity.pdbx_description
1 polymer ?
#
loop_
_entity_poly.entity_id
_entity_poly.type
_entity_poly.pdbx_seq_one_letter_code
_entity_poly.pdbx_strand_id
1 'polypeptide(L)'
;MYSNILTRRKFIKDEAGVKEEDYVAVNFSSSFPALNIATIVACDVMKINPIIITSVGASTWGGNNLEFTYLDMEEFLFNQGLIKNKTIAVSAGGSGDIGKDMNTEELNTILDRMRDLGKTIIFEEDLKNNIDLRKEIYYEKSRNISCFINIGGNIVAFGDTTDSINASNGLMDNDFFNVNSKTGLVQYFSSKNIPVINIINIKDLANEYGLPIDPSTDFILGQGDVYYTYSYPLKLILAVVTMSFSLLIILKRIRSNYED
;
A
#
# COMPACT_ATOMS: atom_id res chain seq x y z
N MET A 1 10.55 -22.68 13.27
CA MET A 1 9.81 -21.46 13.66
C MET A 1 10.64 -20.17 13.59
N TYR A 2 11.72 -20.12 12.78
CA TYR A 2 12.57 -18.91 12.64
C TYR A 2 12.94 -18.57 11.18
N SER A 3 12.24 -19.13 10.19
CA SER A 3 12.65 -19.03 8.78
C SER A 3 12.02 -17.86 7.99
N ASN A 4 11.05 -17.12 8.54
CA ASN A 4 10.27 -16.15 7.76
C ASN A 4 10.60 -14.68 8.05
N ILE A 5 11.54 -14.39 8.95
CA ILE A 5 11.88 -13.00 9.33
C ILE A 5 12.90 -12.37 8.38
N LEU A 6 13.68 -13.16 7.64
CA LEU A 6 14.79 -12.65 6.81
C LEU A 6 14.44 -12.32 5.35
N THR A 7 13.18 -12.50 4.92
CA THR A 7 12.81 -12.46 3.49
C THR A 7 11.78 -11.40 3.11
N ARG A 8 11.15 -10.71 4.07
CA ARG A 8 10.09 -9.71 3.81
C ARG A 8 10.67 -8.35 3.45
N ARG A 9 11.22 -8.21 2.25
CA ARG A 9 11.70 -6.92 1.71
C ARG A 9 11.29 -6.73 0.25
N LYS A 10 10.10 -7.16 -0.18
CA LYS A 10 9.65 -7.06 -1.58
C LYS A 10 8.18 -6.67 -1.72
N PHE A 11 7.91 -5.37 -1.61
CA PHE A 11 6.58 -4.80 -1.32
C PHE A 11 5.42 -5.07 -2.29
N ILE A 12 5.62 -5.13 -3.62
CA ILE A 12 4.47 -5.24 -4.56
C ILE A 12 4.64 -6.40 -5.55
N LYS A 13 5.81 -6.54 -6.15
CA LYS A 13 6.02 -7.53 -7.23
C LYS A 13 6.04 -8.97 -6.73
N ASP A 14 6.87 -9.24 -5.72
CA ASP A 14 7.16 -10.62 -5.33
C ASP A 14 6.25 -11.12 -4.20
N GLU A 15 5.73 -10.22 -3.35
CA GLU A 15 4.84 -10.59 -2.24
C GLU A 15 3.35 -10.49 -2.62
N ALA A 16 2.93 -9.42 -3.33
CA ALA A 16 1.54 -9.29 -3.79
C ALA A 16 1.29 -9.91 -5.18
N GLY A 17 2.33 -10.37 -5.87
CA GLY A 17 2.21 -11.09 -7.16
C GLY A 17 1.79 -10.23 -8.35
N VAL A 18 1.86 -8.90 -8.23
CA VAL A 18 1.43 -7.95 -9.27
C VAL A 18 2.48 -7.82 -10.37
N LYS A 19 2.02 -7.79 -11.62
CA LYS A 19 2.86 -7.74 -12.84
C LYS A 19 2.68 -6.45 -13.63
N GLU A 20 3.60 -6.20 -14.55
CA GLU A 20 3.46 -5.15 -15.56
C GLU A 20 2.11 -5.29 -16.30
N GLU A 21 1.46 -4.16 -16.58
CA GLU A 21 0.10 -4.01 -17.13
C GLU A 21 -1.07 -4.41 -16.23
N ASP A 22 -0.84 -4.96 -15.04
CA ASP A 22 -1.93 -5.26 -14.10
C ASP A 22 -2.64 -3.99 -13.64
N TYR A 23 -3.93 -4.11 -13.31
CA TYR A 23 -4.70 -3.03 -12.69
C TYR A 23 -4.74 -3.19 -11.18
N VAL A 24 -4.53 -2.08 -10.48
CA VAL A 24 -4.54 -2.03 -9.00
C VAL A 24 -5.53 -0.97 -8.55
N ALA A 25 -6.45 -1.33 -7.66
CA ALA A 25 -7.37 -0.37 -7.07
C ALA A 25 -6.67 0.35 -5.89
N VAL A 26 -6.80 1.66 -5.81
CA VAL A 26 -6.04 2.48 -4.85
C VAL A 26 -6.97 3.47 -4.15
N ASN A 27 -7.05 3.36 -2.82
CA ASN A 27 -7.76 4.29 -1.94
C ASN A 27 -6.76 5.12 -1.15
N PHE A 28 -6.76 6.43 -1.37
CA PHE A 28 -5.86 7.38 -0.71
C PHE A 28 -6.61 8.30 0.26
N SER A 29 -5.95 8.56 1.38
CA SER A 29 -6.20 9.73 2.22
C SER A 29 -5.14 10.79 1.96
N SER A 30 -5.57 12.05 1.88
CA SER A 30 -4.65 13.21 1.78
C SER A 30 -3.80 13.43 3.03
N SER A 31 -4.02 12.67 4.11
CA SER A 31 -3.15 12.62 5.31
C SER A 31 -1.73 12.15 5.03
N PHE A 32 -1.49 11.48 3.91
CA PHE A 32 -0.20 10.84 3.62
C PHE A 32 0.41 11.22 2.26
N PRO A 33 0.66 12.52 1.97
CA PRO A 33 1.13 12.96 0.65
C PRO A 33 2.37 12.20 0.16
N ALA A 34 3.37 12.02 1.03
CA ALA A 34 4.60 11.33 0.67
C ALA A 34 4.37 9.86 0.30
N LEU A 35 3.49 9.15 1.02
CA LEU A 35 3.18 7.75 0.73
C LEU A 35 2.35 7.62 -0.54
N ASN A 36 1.36 8.50 -0.74
CA ASN A 36 0.56 8.50 -1.96
C ASN A 36 1.44 8.70 -3.20
N ILE A 37 2.34 9.69 -3.17
CA ILE A 37 3.31 9.94 -4.25
C ILE A 37 4.24 8.74 -4.43
N ALA A 38 4.77 8.16 -3.34
CA ALA A 38 5.63 6.99 -3.42
C ALA A 38 4.92 5.78 -4.07
N THR A 39 3.64 5.58 -3.77
CA THR A 39 2.82 4.53 -4.38
C THR A 39 2.61 4.78 -5.87
N ILE A 40 2.31 6.02 -6.28
CA ILE A 40 2.17 6.37 -7.70
C ILE A 40 3.50 6.08 -8.43
N VAL A 41 4.62 6.54 -7.89
CA VAL A 41 5.96 6.30 -8.47
C VAL A 41 6.27 4.80 -8.55
N ALA A 42 5.92 4.02 -7.53
CA ALA A 42 6.09 2.58 -7.55
C ALA A 42 5.29 1.94 -8.69
N CYS A 43 4.03 2.33 -8.85
CA CYS A 43 3.20 1.88 -9.98
C CYS A 43 3.79 2.30 -11.34
N ASP A 44 4.27 3.53 -11.48
CA ASP A 44 4.88 4.03 -12.71
C ASP A 44 6.14 3.26 -13.11
N VAL A 45 7.02 2.99 -12.14
CA VAL A 45 8.27 2.23 -12.34
C VAL A 45 7.96 0.77 -12.67
N MET A 46 6.94 0.21 -12.04
CA MET A 46 6.50 -1.17 -12.28
C MET A 46 5.59 -1.31 -13.51
N LYS A 47 5.22 -0.19 -14.14
CA LYS A 47 4.27 -0.12 -15.27
C LYS A 47 2.96 -0.84 -14.96
N ILE A 48 2.44 -0.57 -13.77
CA ILE A 48 1.13 -1.01 -13.31
C ILE A 48 0.13 0.11 -13.61
N ASN A 49 -1.14 -0.25 -13.79
CA ASN A 49 -2.24 0.65 -14.07
C ASN A 49 -3.06 0.92 -12.78
N PRO A 50 -2.68 1.89 -11.92
CA PRO A 50 -3.43 2.20 -10.71
C PRO A 50 -4.72 2.97 -11.03
N ILE A 51 -5.81 2.57 -10.40
CA ILE A 51 -7.10 3.27 -10.43
C ILE A 51 -7.25 3.97 -9.08
N ILE A 52 -7.03 5.28 -9.06
CA ILE A 52 -6.82 6.03 -7.81
C ILE A 52 -8.05 6.85 -7.44
N ILE A 53 -8.55 6.63 -6.23
CA ILE A 53 -9.59 7.44 -5.58
C ILE A 53 -9.00 8.05 -4.31
N THR A 54 -9.16 9.36 -4.14
CA THR A 54 -8.52 10.12 -3.06
C THR A 54 -9.55 10.93 -2.28
N SER A 55 -9.49 10.93 -0.96
CA SER A 55 -10.28 11.84 -0.13
C SER A 55 -9.52 13.15 0.13
N VAL A 56 -10.17 14.32 -0.02
CA VAL A 56 -9.58 15.65 0.22
C VAL A 56 -9.09 15.82 1.65
N GLY A 57 -9.87 15.39 2.64
CA GLY A 57 -9.54 15.59 4.05
C GLY A 57 -8.21 14.96 4.47
N ALA A 58 -7.44 15.71 5.26
CA ALA A 58 -6.22 15.25 5.90
C ALA A 58 -6.24 15.53 7.41
N SER A 59 -5.55 14.72 8.21
CA SER A 59 -5.52 14.84 9.67
C SER A 59 -4.41 15.77 10.20
N THR A 60 -3.50 16.27 9.35
CA THR A 60 -2.37 17.12 9.75
C THR A 60 -1.95 18.11 8.65
N TRP A 61 -0.99 18.98 8.96
CA TRP A 61 -0.54 20.15 8.17
C TRP A 61 0.15 19.86 6.81
N GLY A 62 0.14 18.62 6.30
CA GLY A 62 0.79 18.27 5.03
C GLY A 62 -0.11 18.26 3.79
N GLY A 63 -1.44 18.12 3.95
CA GLY A 63 -2.40 18.01 2.85
C GLY A 63 -3.54 19.04 2.87
N ASN A 64 -3.53 19.94 3.85
CA ASN A 64 -4.66 20.82 4.19
C ASN A 64 -4.44 22.32 3.84
N ASN A 65 -3.42 22.66 3.05
CA ASN A 65 -3.34 24.02 2.53
C ASN A 65 -4.44 24.19 1.47
N LEU A 66 -5.45 25.02 1.75
CA LEU A 66 -6.65 25.17 0.90
C LEU A 66 -6.29 25.60 -0.55
N GLU A 67 -5.21 26.35 -0.71
CA GLU A 67 -4.70 26.82 -2.00
C GLU A 67 -3.76 25.81 -2.67
N PHE A 68 -3.32 24.78 -1.95
CA PHE A 68 -2.37 23.79 -2.44
C PHE A 68 -2.47 22.47 -1.65
N THR A 69 -3.61 21.79 -1.82
CA THR A 69 -3.92 20.50 -1.17
C THR A 69 -3.03 19.39 -1.72
N TYR A 70 -3.09 18.19 -1.13
CA TYR A 70 -2.42 17.01 -1.70
C TYR A 70 -2.78 16.80 -3.19
N LEU A 71 -4.05 16.99 -3.54
CA LEU A 71 -4.49 16.81 -4.93
C LEU A 71 -3.89 17.85 -5.87
N ASP A 72 -3.66 19.08 -5.39
CA ASP A 72 -2.96 20.11 -6.16
C ASP A 72 -1.47 19.75 -6.32
N MET A 73 -0.84 19.17 -5.30
CA MET A 73 0.53 18.63 -5.39
C MET A 73 0.63 17.49 -6.42
N GLU A 74 -0.31 16.54 -6.38
CA GLU A 74 -0.39 15.43 -7.34
C GLU A 74 -0.55 15.96 -8.77
N GLU A 75 -1.50 16.86 -8.99
CA GLU A 75 -1.77 17.44 -10.30
C GLU A 75 -0.56 18.23 -10.82
N PHE A 76 0.13 18.98 -9.95
CA PHE A 76 1.38 19.66 -10.29
C PHE A 76 2.45 18.67 -10.77
N LEU A 77 2.72 17.60 -9.99
CA LEU A 77 3.72 16.59 -10.34
C LEU A 77 3.39 15.87 -11.64
N PHE A 78 2.11 15.56 -11.86
CA PHE A 78 1.63 14.95 -13.10
C PHE A 78 1.87 15.87 -14.31
N ASN A 79 1.53 17.16 -14.18
CA ASN A 79 1.72 18.13 -15.25
C ASN A 79 3.20 18.43 -15.55
N GLN A 80 4.09 18.24 -14.58
CA GLN A 80 5.55 18.28 -14.80
C GLN A 80 6.10 16.99 -15.42
N GLY A 81 5.28 15.95 -15.59
CA GLY A 81 5.72 14.64 -16.10
C GLY A 81 6.58 13.84 -15.12
N LEU A 82 6.54 14.19 -13.82
CA LEU A 82 7.29 13.50 -12.76
C LEU A 82 6.58 12.23 -12.28
N ILE A 83 5.25 12.18 -12.44
CA ILE A 83 4.42 11.00 -12.27
C ILE A 83 3.55 10.81 -13.51
N LYS A 84 3.16 9.57 -13.82
CA LYS A 84 2.39 9.19 -15.02
C LYS A 84 0.96 8.81 -14.73
N ASN A 85 0.64 8.55 -13.46
CA ASN A 85 -0.69 8.24 -12.99
C ASN A 85 -1.16 9.30 -11.98
N LYS A 86 -2.48 9.47 -11.86
CA LYS A 86 -3.10 10.43 -10.94
C LYS A 86 -4.49 9.98 -10.51
N THR A 87 -5.02 10.63 -9.48
CA THR A 87 -6.38 10.47 -8.99
C THR A 87 -7.39 10.68 -10.13
N ILE A 88 -8.40 9.81 -10.21
CA ILE A 88 -9.51 9.90 -11.17
C ILE A 88 -10.84 10.29 -10.50
N ALA A 89 -10.99 10.01 -9.21
CA ALA A 89 -12.19 10.35 -8.46
C ALA A 89 -11.84 10.85 -7.06
N VAL A 90 -12.62 11.79 -6.54
CA VAL A 90 -12.34 12.51 -5.30
C VAL A 90 -13.58 12.51 -4.42
N SER A 91 -13.42 12.21 -3.13
CA SER A 91 -14.44 12.49 -2.10
C SER A 91 -13.96 13.58 -1.16
N ALA A 92 -14.87 14.14 -0.37
CA ALA A 92 -14.49 15.09 0.67
C ALA A 92 -13.62 14.43 1.75
N GLY A 93 -13.86 13.17 2.09
CA GLY A 93 -13.30 12.58 3.30
C GLY A 93 -13.97 13.16 4.54
N GLY A 94 -13.22 13.26 5.64
CA GLY A 94 -13.77 13.72 6.91
C GLY A 94 -14.93 12.86 7.41
N SER A 95 -15.79 13.46 8.21
CA SER A 95 -16.95 12.82 8.81
C SER A 95 -17.96 12.39 7.74
N GLY A 96 -18.23 11.09 7.71
CA GLY A 96 -19.12 10.44 6.74
C GLY A 96 -18.57 10.38 5.31
N ASP A 97 -17.29 10.71 5.09
CA ASP A 97 -16.67 10.85 3.77
C ASP A 97 -17.28 11.97 2.88
N ILE A 98 -18.18 12.78 3.45
CA ILE A 98 -18.80 13.95 2.83
C ILE A 98 -18.37 15.28 3.48
N GLY A 99 -17.41 15.24 4.41
CA GLY A 99 -16.85 16.42 5.06
C GLY A 99 -17.83 17.12 6.03
N LYS A 100 -18.68 16.39 6.77
CA LYS A 100 -19.65 16.99 7.71
C LYS A 100 -19.02 17.86 8.80
N ASP A 101 -17.73 17.64 9.06
CA ASP A 101 -16.88 18.33 10.03
C ASP A 101 -16.01 19.43 9.40
N MET A 102 -16.20 19.74 8.12
CA MET A 102 -15.41 20.74 7.37
C MET A 102 -16.23 21.99 7.08
N ASN A 103 -15.54 23.11 6.81
CA ASN A 103 -16.18 24.30 6.26
C ASN A 103 -16.68 24.00 4.84
N THR A 104 -17.99 24.12 4.63
CA THR A 104 -18.64 23.77 3.36
C THR A 104 -18.20 24.65 2.20
N GLU A 105 -17.96 25.95 2.41
CA GLU A 105 -17.56 26.88 1.34
C GLU A 105 -16.12 26.59 0.88
N GLU A 106 -15.22 26.37 1.83
CA GLU A 106 -13.82 26.00 1.55
C GLU A 106 -13.73 24.63 0.87
N LEU A 107 -14.48 23.64 1.37
CA LEU A 107 -14.52 22.31 0.77
C LEU A 107 -15.10 22.34 -0.66
N ASN A 108 -16.20 23.06 -0.89
CA ASN A 108 -16.78 23.18 -2.22
C ASN A 108 -15.81 23.86 -3.18
N THR A 109 -15.07 24.87 -2.74
CA THR A 109 -14.01 25.50 -3.56
C THR A 109 -12.97 24.49 -4.03
N ILE A 110 -12.54 23.57 -3.16
CA ILE A 110 -11.60 22.51 -3.52
C ILE A 110 -12.25 21.48 -4.45
N LEU A 111 -13.47 21.02 -4.15
CA LEU A 111 -14.17 20.02 -4.98
C LEU A 111 -14.50 20.56 -6.37
N ASP A 112 -14.86 21.83 -6.49
CA ASP A 112 -15.10 22.49 -7.77
C ASP A 112 -13.80 22.59 -8.57
N ARG A 113 -12.69 22.97 -7.94
CA ARG A 113 -11.36 22.95 -8.58
C ARG A 113 -10.98 21.55 -9.07
N MET A 114 -11.25 20.51 -8.28
CA MET A 114 -11.02 19.12 -8.71
C MET A 114 -11.94 18.70 -9.85
N ARG A 115 -13.20 19.15 -9.86
CA ARG A 115 -14.12 18.89 -10.97
C ARG A 115 -13.64 19.54 -12.27
N ASP A 116 -13.16 20.77 -12.20
CA ASP A 116 -12.61 21.50 -13.35
C ASP A 116 -11.35 20.85 -13.92
N LEU A 117 -10.58 20.16 -13.07
CA LEU A 117 -9.44 19.31 -13.46
C LEU A 117 -9.87 17.93 -13.99
N GLY A 118 -11.17 17.69 -14.19
CA GLY A 118 -11.73 16.48 -14.79
C GLY A 118 -11.85 15.29 -13.83
N LYS A 119 -11.81 15.51 -12.51
CA LYS A 119 -12.03 14.44 -11.53
C LYS A 119 -13.52 14.19 -11.33
N THR A 120 -13.90 12.92 -11.19
CA THR A 120 -15.25 12.56 -10.74
C THR A 120 -15.39 12.89 -9.26
N ILE A 121 -16.37 13.72 -8.89
CA ILE A 121 -16.66 14.01 -7.48
C ILE A 121 -17.63 12.96 -6.93
N ILE A 122 -17.21 12.28 -5.88
CA ILE A 122 -17.99 11.31 -5.12
C ILE A 122 -18.68 12.03 -3.97
N PHE A 123 -20.02 12.04 -4.00
CA PHE A 123 -20.85 12.53 -2.92
C PHE A 123 -22.01 11.55 -2.71
N GLU A 124 -21.92 10.72 -1.67
CA GLU A 124 -22.95 9.76 -1.30
C GLU A 124 -22.96 9.66 0.24
N GLU A 125 -24.11 9.99 0.85
CA GLU A 125 -24.24 10.08 2.30
C GLU A 125 -24.36 8.72 2.98
N ASP A 126 -24.96 7.74 2.28
CA ASP A 126 -25.04 6.38 2.78
C ASP A 126 -23.69 5.68 2.57
N LEU A 127 -23.02 5.35 3.67
CA LEU A 127 -21.68 4.77 3.64
C LEU A 127 -21.59 3.51 2.77
N LYS A 128 -22.63 2.66 2.81
CA LYS A 128 -22.63 1.42 2.03
C LYS A 128 -22.71 1.73 0.53
N ASN A 129 -23.63 2.60 0.12
CA ASN A 129 -23.74 3.05 -1.27
C ASN A 129 -22.45 3.76 -1.72
N ASN A 130 -21.82 4.53 -0.84
CA ASN A 130 -20.58 5.25 -1.12
C ASN A 130 -19.40 4.30 -1.36
N ILE A 131 -19.33 3.21 -0.58
CA ILE A 131 -18.37 2.12 -0.79
C ILE A 131 -18.68 1.35 -2.08
N ASP A 132 -19.96 1.08 -2.37
CA ASP A 132 -20.38 0.36 -3.57
C ASP A 132 -20.07 1.17 -4.85
N LEU A 133 -20.30 2.49 -4.84
CA LEU A 133 -19.94 3.40 -5.91
C LEU A 133 -18.43 3.37 -6.22
N ARG A 134 -17.56 3.28 -5.19
CA ARG A 134 -16.11 3.14 -5.43
C ARG A 134 -15.76 1.82 -6.09
N LYS A 135 -16.39 0.72 -5.68
CA LYS A 135 -16.20 -0.58 -6.32
C LYS A 135 -16.61 -0.50 -7.80
N GLU A 136 -17.72 0.15 -8.10
CA GLU A 136 -18.16 0.39 -9.48
C GLU A 136 -17.11 1.15 -10.28
N ILE A 137 -16.57 2.26 -9.74
CA ILE A 137 -15.50 3.03 -10.39
C ILE A 137 -14.27 2.16 -10.68
N TYR A 138 -13.84 1.33 -9.73
CA TYR A 138 -12.72 0.41 -9.94
C TYR A 138 -13.01 -0.61 -11.05
N TYR A 139 -14.18 -1.27 -10.99
CA TYR A 139 -14.53 -2.34 -11.92
C TYR A 139 -14.97 -1.84 -13.30
N GLU A 140 -15.35 -0.58 -13.45
CA GLU A 140 -15.57 0.08 -14.74
C GLU A 140 -14.25 0.23 -15.50
N LYS A 141 -13.15 0.53 -14.80
CA LYS A 141 -11.81 0.67 -15.40
C LYS A 141 -11.16 -0.68 -15.70
N SER A 142 -11.34 -1.69 -14.83
CA SER A 142 -10.88 -3.05 -15.10
C SER A 142 -11.71 -4.09 -14.36
N ARG A 143 -12.12 -5.14 -15.07
CA ARG A 143 -12.79 -6.32 -14.46
C ARG A 143 -11.84 -7.15 -13.60
N ASN A 144 -10.53 -7.02 -13.82
CA ASN A 144 -9.50 -7.79 -13.13
C ASN A 144 -8.62 -6.83 -12.32
N ILE A 145 -8.81 -6.83 -11.00
CA ILE A 145 -8.00 -6.07 -10.06
C ILE A 145 -7.02 -7.04 -9.39
N SER A 146 -5.72 -6.85 -9.61
CA SER A 146 -4.67 -7.74 -9.11
C SER A 146 -4.27 -7.45 -7.67
N CYS A 147 -4.51 -6.23 -7.18
CA CYS A 147 -4.21 -5.81 -5.81
C CYS A 147 -5.09 -4.61 -5.42
N PHE A 148 -5.36 -4.47 -4.14
CA PHE A 148 -5.93 -3.28 -3.55
C PHE A 148 -4.91 -2.61 -2.62
N ILE A 149 -4.67 -1.31 -2.80
CA ILE A 149 -3.79 -0.52 -1.95
C ILE A 149 -4.63 0.50 -1.19
N ASN A 150 -4.56 0.46 0.14
CA ASN A 150 -5.18 1.42 1.02
C ASN A 150 -4.10 2.24 1.74
N ILE A 151 -4.19 3.58 1.68
CA ILE A 151 -3.34 4.47 2.46
C ILE A 151 -4.21 5.38 3.33
N GLY A 152 -4.10 5.18 4.63
CA GLY A 152 -4.85 5.86 5.66
C GLY A 152 -6.06 5.08 6.18
N GLY A 153 -6.82 5.73 7.06
CA GLY A 153 -7.93 5.13 7.80
C GLY A 153 -9.26 5.82 7.57
N ASN A 154 -9.54 6.26 6.35
CA ASN A 154 -10.84 6.87 6.04
C ASN A 154 -11.98 5.84 6.25
N ILE A 155 -13.18 6.33 6.56
CA ILE A 155 -14.31 5.46 6.94
C ILE A 155 -14.67 4.45 5.84
N VAL A 156 -14.42 4.77 4.57
CA VAL A 156 -14.69 3.86 3.43
C VAL A 156 -13.70 2.69 3.34
N ALA A 157 -12.48 2.83 3.90
CA ALA A 157 -11.49 1.74 3.93
C ALA A 157 -11.97 0.56 4.77
N PHE A 158 -12.54 0.84 5.95
CA PHE A 158 -12.93 -0.19 6.93
C PHE A 158 -14.44 -0.31 7.16
N GLY A 159 -15.22 0.65 6.66
CA GLY A 159 -16.66 0.71 6.87
C GLY A 159 -17.03 0.98 8.33
N ASP A 160 -18.27 0.65 8.70
CA ASP A 160 -18.77 0.75 10.08
C ASP A 160 -18.36 -0.49 10.90
N THR A 161 -17.04 -0.73 11.01
CA THR A 161 -16.45 -1.86 11.74
C THR A 161 -15.29 -1.42 12.62
N THR A 162 -14.87 -2.29 13.53
CA THR A 162 -13.65 -2.12 14.35
C THR A 162 -12.43 -2.82 13.73
N ASP A 163 -12.54 -3.28 12.49
CA ASP A 163 -11.55 -4.15 11.85
C ASP A 163 -10.22 -3.43 11.56
N SER A 164 -10.22 -2.09 11.55
CA SER A 164 -8.99 -1.29 11.41
C SER A 164 -7.93 -1.60 12.46
N ILE A 165 -8.34 -2.12 13.64
CA ILE A 165 -7.45 -2.55 14.72
C ILE A 165 -6.70 -3.84 14.33
N ASN A 166 -7.36 -4.73 13.58
CA ASN A 166 -6.84 -6.05 13.24
C ASN A 166 -6.18 -6.08 11.85
N ALA A 167 -6.35 -5.03 11.05
CA ALA A 167 -5.76 -4.97 9.72
C ALA A 167 -4.25 -4.76 9.81
N SER A 168 -3.49 -5.74 9.32
CA SER A 168 -2.04 -5.65 9.27
C SER A 168 -1.58 -4.45 8.44
N ASN A 169 -0.45 -3.87 8.83
CA ASN A 169 0.20 -2.80 8.08
C ASN A 169 1.18 -3.40 7.07
N GLY A 170 1.28 -2.85 5.86
CA GLY A 170 1.98 -3.48 4.73
C GLY A 170 1.09 -4.47 3.99
N LEU A 171 1.68 -5.55 3.44
CA LEU A 171 0.91 -6.61 2.80
C LEU A 171 0.19 -7.45 3.87
N MET A 172 -1.13 -7.49 3.78
CA MET A 172 -1.97 -8.27 4.68
C MET A 172 -1.81 -9.76 4.38
N ASP A 173 -1.46 -10.55 5.40
CA ASP A 173 -1.20 -11.99 5.28
C ASP A 173 -2.06 -12.76 6.30
N ASN A 174 -3.05 -13.50 5.80
CA ASN A 174 -4.03 -14.28 6.59
C ASN A 174 -4.97 -13.47 7.48
N ASP A 175 -5.24 -12.20 7.14
CA ASP A 175 -6.27 -11.40 7.82
C ASP A 175 -7.67 -11.84 7.34
N PHE A 176 -8.44 -12.47 8.22
CA PHE A 176 -9.80 -12.92 7.93
C PHE A 176 -10.83 -11.96 8.50
N PHE A 177 -11.64 -11.36 7.62
CA PHE A 177 -12.74 -10.50 8.01
C PHE A 177 -14.09 -11.16 7.73
N ASN A 178 -15.05 -10.96 8.64
CA ASN A 178 -16.43 -11.36 8.43
C ASN A 178 -17.17 -10.32 7.59
N VAL A 179 -17.21 -10.52 6.27
CA VAL A 179 -17.83 -9.57 5.34
C VAL A 179 -19.35 -9.52 5.50
N ASN A 180 -19.87 -8.30 5.62
CA ASN A 180 -21.28 -8.01 5.84
C ASN A 180 -21.61 -6.59 5.32
N SER A 181 -22.82 -6.08 5.54
CA SER A 181 -23.25 -4.77 5.02
C SER A 181 -22.47 -3.58 5.56
N LYS A 182 -21.70 -3.75 6.64
CA LYS A 182 -20.90 -2.70 7.27
C LYS A 182 -19.45 -2.64 6.80
N THR A 183 -18.98 -3.59 6.00
CA THR A 183 -17.56 -3.65 5.62
C THR A 183 -17.13 -2.58 4.64
N GLY A 184 -15.89 -2.12 4.82
CA GLY A 184 -15.18 -1.25 3.88
C GLY A 184 -14.51 -1.97 2.72
N LEU A 185 -13.73 -1.20 1.96
CA LEU A 185 -12.98 -1.68 0.80
C LEU A 185 -11.91 -2.71 1.18
N VAL A 186 -11.20 -2.52 2.30
CA VAL A 186 -10.13 -3.44 2.75
C VAL A 186 -10.68 -4.85 2.93
N GLN A 187 -11.76 -5.00 3.70
CA GLN A 187 -12.37 -6.31 3.94
C GLN A 187 -12.99 -6.87 2.66
N TYR A 188 -13.59 -6.02 1.83
CA TYR A 188 -14.16 -6.45 0.55
C TYR A 188 -13.10 -7.10 -0.36
N PHE A 189 -11.99 -6.41 -0.63
CA PHE A 189 -10.94 -6.94 -1.50
C PHE A 189 -10.25 -8.16 -0.89
N SER A 190 -9.97 -8.14 0.43
CA SER A 190 -9.41 -9.30 1.14
C SER A 190 -10.30 -10.54 1.00
N SER A 191 -11.62 -10.39 1.12
CA SER A 191 -12.59 -11.51 0.99
C SER A 191 -12.69 -12.09 -0.43
N LYS A 192 -12.19 -11.35 -1.43
CA LYS A 192 -12.11 -11.81 -2.83
C LYS A 192 -10.80 -12.53 -3.12
N ASN A 193 -9.95 -12.76 -2.12
CA ASN A 193 -8.58 -13.25 -2.29
C ASN A 193 -7.74 -12.33 -3.20
N ILE A 194 -8.05 -11.04 -3.21
CA ILE A 194 -7.22 -10.03 -3.86
C ILE A 194 -6.23 -9.53 -2.80
N PRO A 195 -4.91 -9.58 -3.06
CA PRO A 195 -3.90 -9.07 -2.15
C PRO A 195 -4.18 -7.61 -1.74
N VAL A 196 -4.15 -7.34 -0.44
CA VAL A 196 -4.36 -5.99 0.11
C VAL A 196 -3.07 -5.48 0.74
N ILE A 197 -2.62 -4.32 0.29
CA ILE A 197 -1.57 -3.54 0.93
C ILE A 197 -2.24 -2.42 1.72
N ASN A 198 -2.17 -2.46 3.04
CA ASN A 198 -2.79 -1.49 3.92
C ASN A 198 -1.72 -0.69 4.67
N ILE A 199 -1.70 0.63 4.48
CA ILE A 199 -0.71 1.52 5.11
C ILE A 199 -1.46 2.56 5.94
N ILE A 200 -1.49 2.37 7.25
CA ILE A 200 -2.15 3.28 8.19
C ILE A 200 -1.24 3.65 9.36
N ASN A 201 -0.48 2.70 9.89
CA ASN A 201 0.40 2.93 11.02
C ASN A 201 1.85 3.09 10.56
N ILE A 202 2.25 4.33 10.28
CA ILE A 202 3.61 4.67 9.85
C ILE A 202 4.64 4.35 10.92
N LYS A 203 4.30 4.49 12.21
CA LYS A 203 5.25 4.22 13.29
C LYS A 203 5.58 2.73 13.35
N ASP A 204 4.58 1.88 13.21
CA ASP A 204 4.80 0.43 13.16
C ASP A 204 5.61 0.05 11.92
N LEU A 205 5.32 0.65 10.75
CA LEU A 205 6.13 0.45 9.55
C LEU A 205 7.59 0.87 9.77
N ALA A 206 7.81 2.07 10.31
CA ALA A 206 9.15 2.56 10.58
C ALA A 206 9.91 1.59 11.51
N ASN A 207 9.26 1.13 12.58
CA ASN A 207 9.84 0.16 13.51
C ASN A 207 10.16 -1.18 12.84
N GLU A 208 9.26 -1.72 12.02
CA GLU A 208 9.46 -2.98 11.29
C GLU A 208 10.67 -2.91 10.35
N TYR A 209 10.84 -1.76 9.67
CA TYR A 209 11.92 -1.54 8.72
C TYR A 209 13.18 -0.92 9.34
N GLY A 210 13.24 -0.78 10.67
CA GLY A 210 14.38 -0.21 11.38
C GLY A 210 14.64 1.26 11.03
N LEU A 211 13.62 1.98 10.59
CA LEU A 211 13.69 3.40 10.26
C LEU A 211 13.47 4.25 11.51
N PRO A 212 14.24 5.33 11.70
CA PRO A 212 13.99 6.25 12.79
C PRO A 212 12.64 6.95 12.60
N ILE A 213 11.90 7.09 13.70
CA ILE A 213 10.68 7.90 13.76
C ILE A 213 11.09 9.32 14.10
N ASP A 214 10.66 10.29 13.28
CA ASP A 214 10.95 11.72 13.45
C ASP A 214 12.45 12.03 13.65
N PRO A 215 13.32 11.60 12.70
CA PRO A 215 14.74 11.88 12.83
C PRO A 215 15.01 13.38 12.68
N SER A 216 15.89 13.88 13.55
CA SER A 216 16.34 15.27 13.53
C SER A 216 17.40 15.57 12.48
N THR A 217 17.92 14.54 11.81
CA THR A 217 18.98 14.65 10.80
C THR A 217 18.41 14.43 9.40
N ASP A 218 18.90 15.20 8.44
CA ASP A 218 18.58 15.01 7.03
C ASP A 218 18.94 13.59 6.58
N PHE A 219 18.08 13.03 5.73
CA PHE A 219 18.34 11.73 5.11
C PHE A 219 19.23 11.91 3.87
N ILE A 220 20.16 10.98 3.68
CA ILE A 220 20.90 10.89 2.43
C ILE A 220 20.09 10.02 1.45
N LEU A 221 19.73 10.60 0.31
CA LEU A 221 19.00 9.89 -0.75
C LEU A 221 19.76 8.62 -1.18
N GLY A 222 19.03 7.51 -1.34
CA GLY A 222 19.61 6.22 -1.73
C GLY A 222 20.31 5.45 -0.59
N GLN A 223 20.21 5.92 0.66
CA GLN A 223 20.72 5.19 1.83
C GLN A 223 19.59 4.64 2.69
N GLY A 224 19.86 3.53 3.38
CA GLY A 224 18.92 2.83 4.24
C GLY A 224 18.56 1.43 3.75
N ASP A 225 18.10 0.59 4.67
CA ASP A 225 17.84 -0.84 4.45
C ASP A 225 16.79 -1.13 3.36
N VAL A 226 15.94 -0.15 3.05
CA VAL A 226 14.93 -0.22 1.98
C VAL A 226 15.52 -0.23 0.58
N TYR A 227 16.75 0.25 0.39
CA TYR A 227 17.46 0.26 -0.89
C TYR A 227 18.27 -1.02 -1.15
N TYR A 228 18.36 -1.92 -0.16
CA TYR A 228 19.15 -3.14 -0.24
C TYR A 228 18.28 -4.39 -0.06
N THR A 229 18.51 -5.38 -0.91
CA THR A 229 17.93 -6.73 -0.76
C THR A 229 19.04 -7.74 -0.60
N TYR A 230 18.85 -8.72 0.28
CA TYR A 230 19.78 -9.83 0.43
C TYR A 230 19.62 -10.79 -0.75
N SER A 231 20.69 -10.97 -1.52
CA SER A 231 20.75 -12.00 -2.56
C SER A 231 21.64 -13.13 -2.07
N TYR A 232 21.07 -14.33 -1.96
CA TYR A 232 21.81 -15.52 -1.57
C TYR A 232 22.32 -16.23 -2.83
N PRO A 233 23.65 -16.41 -3.01
CA PRO A 233 24.20 -17.13 -4.14
C PRO A 233 23.97 -18.64 -3.96
N LEU A 234 22.73 -19.10 -4.22
CA LEU A 234 22.29 -20.48 -3.97
C LEU A 234 23.22 -21.53 -4.59
N LYS A 235 23.77 -21.25 -5.78
CA LYS A 235 24.73 -22.14 -6.46
C LYS A 235 26.02 -22.31 -5.65
N LEU A 236 26.55 -21.22 -5.09
CA LEU A 236 27.74 -21.25 -4.24
C LEU A 236 27.45 -21.99 -2.93
N ILE A 237 26.30 -21.71 -2.31
CA ILE A 237 25.87 -22.38 -1.08
C ILE A 237 25.76 -23.89 -1.31
N LEU A 238 25.07 -24.31 -2.38
CA LEU A 238 24.96 -25.72 -2.78
C LEU A 238 26.33 -26.36 -3.04
N ALA A 239 27.24 -25.65 -3.73
CA ALA A 239 28.59 -26.14 -3.98
C ALA A 239 29.37 -26.38 -2.67
N VAL A 240 29.29 -25.46 -1.71
CA VAL A 240 29.96 -25.60 -0.41
C VAL A 240 29.35 -26.72 0.42
N VAL A 241 28.02 -26.82 0.46
CA VAL A 241 27.30 -27.88 1.20
C VAL A 241 27.64 -29.25 0.63
N THR A 242 27.58 -29.41 -0.69
CA THR A 242 27.91 -30.68 -1.36
C THR A 242 29.37 -31.07 -1.14
N MET A 243 30.32 -30.12 -1.28
CA MET A 243 31.73 -30.36 -1.02
C MET A 243 31.98 -30.79 0.43
N SER A 244 31.33 -30.13 1.39
CA SER A 244 31.44 -30.47 2.82
C SER A 244 30.89 -31.87 3.11
N PHE A 245 29.75 -32.22 2.51
CA PHE A 245 29.14 -33.55 2.66
C PHE A 245 30.02 -34.65 2.05
N SER A 246 30.59 -34.41 0.88
CA SER A 246 31.56 -35.31 0.24
C SER A 246 32.79 -35.52 1.12
N LEU A 247 33.34 -34.44 1.70
CA LEU A 247 34.49 -34.51 2.60
C LEU A 247 34.17 -35.35 3.85
N LEU A 248 32.99 -35.17 4.45
CA LEU A 248 32.54 -35.94 5.61
C LEU A 248 32.37 -37.43 5.28
N ILE A 249 31.88 -37.78 4.09
CA ILE A 249 31.79 -39.18 3.64
C ILE A 249 33.19 -39.78 3.45
N ILE A 250 34.12 -39.05 2.84
CA ILE A 250 35.49 -39.51 2.60
C ILE A 250 36.26 -39.67 3.92
N LEU A 251 36.12 -38.72 4.85
CA LEU A 251 36.79 -38.73 6.15
C LEU A 251 36.07 -39.56 7.21
N LYS A 252 34.88 -40.14 6.89
CA LYS A 252 34.18 -41.09 7.78
C LYS A 252 35.02 -42.36 7.91
N ARG A 253 35.94 -42.33 8.87
CA ARG A 253 36.73 -43.48 9.29
C ARG A 253 35.77 -44.51 9.90
N ILE A 254 35.39 -45.52 9.12
CA ILE A 254 34.64 -46.67 9.63
C ILE A 254 35.62 -47.47 10.49
N ARG A 255 35.38 -47.51 11.80
CA ARG A 255 36.09 -48.42 12.70
C ARG A 255 35.56 -49.83 12.42
N SER A 256 36.38 -50.68 11.81
CA SER A 256 36.15 -52.13 11.78
C SER A 256 36.50 -52.68 13.18
N ASN A 257 35.67 -53.60 13.68
CA ASN A 257 35.97 -54.32 14.92
C ASN A 257 37.24 -55.16 14.73
N TYR A 258 38.08 -55.25 15.76
CA TYR A 258 39.14 -56.26 15.77
C TYR A 258 38.49 -57.64 15.70
N GLU A 259 38.89 -58.45 14.72
CA GLU A 259 38.64 -59.89 14.75
C GLU A 259 39.48 -60.45 15.91
N ASP A 260 38.82 -60.90 16.98
CA ASP A 260 39.38 -61.83 17.97
C ASP A 260 39.05 -63.27 17.57
#